data_AF-A0AAQ1EZ08-F1
#
_entry.id   AF-A0AAQ1EZ08-F1
#
_cell.length_a   1.000
_cell.length_b   1.000
_cell.length_c   1.000
_cell.angle_alpha   90.00
_cell.angle_beta   90.00
_cell.angle_gamma   90.00
#
_symmetry.space_group_name_H-M   'P 1'
#
loop_
_entity.id
_entity.type
_entity.pdbx_description
1 polymer ?
#
loop_
_entity_poly.entity_id
_entity_poly.type
_entity_poly.pdbx_seq_one_letter_code
_entity_poly.pdbx_strand_id
1 'polypeptide(L)'
;MLGVLGQVLISIASFLLVLTFIVTIHELGHFLVARAFGVKVDRFAVGFGKAVASRTDRHGIEWRLGWLPLGGYVKFSGDLDASSVPDRAGLDELRRRVVAERGPGAERDYFHFKPVWQRALIVAAGPIANFILAITIFAVVFMAVGVSLRPARVAQVQAGSPAAAAGFQVGDLITEVNGKAIKDGSAVTRTVMLSTGDPVRFTVERAGRPVELVATPERREENDPIAGRVKVGRIGLGLGSSAGDVRHVRYGPVEAVAEGARQTGDVIGSTLTYLGRLATGRESGDQFSGPLGMAKATGSLTTAAVEANPAPGAMAINLILTLTTLAAILSIGIGFLNLLPIPVLDGGHLLFYGYEAVAKQPVSARFQEMGYRAGLALLAGFMLFATWNDLQKLNIFQFLGGLVS
;
A
#
# COMPACT_ATOMS: atom_id res chain seq x y z
N MET A 1 -3.63 -31.61 0.02
CA MET A 1 -2.99 -30.88 -1.08
C MET A 1 -4.06 -30.33 -1.98
N LEU A 2 -4.30 -29.02 -1.94
CA LEU A 2 -5.17 -28.39 -2.93
C LEU A 2 -4.42 -28.38 -4.26
N GLY A 3 -5.03 -28.90 -5.33
CA GLY A 3 -4.45 -28.81 -6.67
C GLY A 3 -4.26 -27.35 -7.10
N VAL A 4 -3.63 -27.13 -8.24
CA VAL A 4 -3.33 -25.79 -8.81
C VAL A 4 -4.56 -24.87 -8.78
N LEU A 5 -5.74 -25.40 -9.13
CA LEU A 5 -7.01 -24.66 -9.10
C LEU A 5 -7.37 -24.16 -7.69
N GLY A 6 -7.16 -24.98 -6.66
CA GLY A 6 -7.43 -24.61 -5.27
C GLY A 6 -6.50 -23.51 -4.75
N GLN A 7 -5.21 -23.55 -5.12
CA GLN A 7 -4.26 -22.49 -4.78
C GLN A 7 -4.63 -21.15 -5.44
N VAL A 8 -5.06 -21.18 -6.71
CA VAL A 8 -5.53 -19.98 -7.42
C VAL A 8 -6.76 -19.39 -6.75
N LEU A 9 -7.74 -20.23 -6.38
CA LEU A 9 -8.96 -19.78 -5.70
C LEU A 9 -8.65 -19.15 -4.33
N ILE A 10 -7.76 -19.76 -3.53
CA ILE A 10 -7.32 -19.18 -2.25
C ILE A 10 -6.63 -17.83 -2.45
N SER A 11 -5.76 -17.74 -3.46
CA SER A 11 -5.04 -16.51 -3.80
C SER A 11 -6.00 -15.36 -4.09
N ILE A 12 -6.97 -15.61 -4.97
CA ILE A 12 -7.98 -14.62 -5.36
C ILE A 12 -8.89 -14.28 -4.17
N ALA A 13 -9.42 -15.28 -3.48
CA ALA A 13 -10.34 -15.06 -2.36
C ALA A 13 -9.69 -14.25 -1.23
N SER A 14 -8.46 -14.61 -0.85
CA SER A 14 -7.72 -13.92 0.22
C SER A 14 -7.34 -12.48 -0.18
N PHE A 15 -6.96 -12.29 -1.44
CA PHE A 15 -6.68 -10.95 -1.97
C PHE A 15 -7.93 -10.06 -1.98
N LEU A 16 -9.06 -10.57 -2.48
CA LEU A 16 -10.32 -9.83 -2.50
C LEU A 16 -10.84 -9.50 -1.10
N LEU A 17 -10.65 -10.41 -0.13
CA LEU A 17 -10.98 -10.17 1.27
C LEU A 17 -10.18 -8.99 1.84
N VAL A 18 -8.85 -9.02 1.69
CA VAL A 18 -7.95 -7.97 2.18
C VAL A 18 -8.24 -6.64 1.47
N LEU A 19 -8.40 -6.67 0.14
CA LEU A 19 -8.70 -5.48 -0.65
C LEU A 19 -10.03 -4.83 -0.24
N THR A 20 -11.09 -5.63 -0.09
CA THR A 20 -12.41 -5.14 0.35
C THR A 20 -12.32 -4.50 1.72
N PHE A 21 -11.60 -5.13 2.66
CA PHE A 21 -11.41 -4.59 3.99
C PHE A 21 -10.73 -3.22 3.96
N ILE A 22 -9.59 -3.10 3.27
CA ILE A 22 -8.82 -1.85 3.20
C ILE A 22 -9.62 -0.73 2.53
N VAL A 23 -10.21 -1.01 1.36
CA VAL A 23 -11.00 0.00 0.64
C VAL A 23 -12.21 0.44 1.47
N THR A 24 -12.86 -0.47 2.20
CA THR A 24 -13.95 -0.09 3.10
C THR A 24 -13.50 0.91 4.17
N ILE A 25 -12.29 0.73 4.73
CA ILE A 25 -11.74 1.67 5.71
C ILE A 25 -11.39 3.01 5.07
N HIS A 26 -10.88 3.00 3.83
CA HIS A 26 -10.67 4.21 3.03
C HIS A 26 -11.98 4.99 2.85
N GLU A 27 -13.03 4.32 2.35
CA GLU A 27 -14.36 4.91 2.18
C GLU A 27 -14.95 5.42 3.51
N LEU A 28 -14.74 4.66 4.59
CA LEU A 28 -15.16 5.07 5.94
C LEU A 28 -14.49 6.38 6.37
N GLY A 29 -13.23 6.63 5.98
CA GLY A 29 -12.53 7.89 6.20
C GLY A 29 -13.29 9.08 5.60
N HIS A 30 -13.60 9.02 4.30
CA HIS A 30 -14.40 10.04 3.63
C HIS A 30 -15.76 10.22 4.30
N PHE A 31 -16.45 9.12 4.58
CA PHE A 31 -17.77 9.12 5.20
C PHE A 31 -17.80 9.81 6.56
N LEU A 32 -16.88 9.46 7.46
CA LEU A 32 -16.86 9.97 8.83
C LEU A 32 -16.60 11.48 8.85
N VAL A 33 -15.65 11.96 8.05
CA VAL A 33 -15.33 13.39 7.98
C VAL A 33 -16.43 14.17 7.27
N ALA A 34 -17.05 13.61 6.22
CA ALA A 34 -18.22 14.19 5.58
C ALA A 34 -19.39 14.35 6.57
N ARG A 35 -19.68 13.32 7.36
CA ARG A 35 -20.70 13.38 8.42
C ARG A 35 -20.38 14.42 9.48
N ALA A 36 -19.11 14.54 9.89
CA ALA A 36 -18.69 15.54 10.86
C ALA A 36 -18.92 16.98 10.38
N PHE A 37 -18.80 17.23 9.06
CA PHE A 37 -19.11 18.54 8.46
C PHE A 37 -20.59 18.72 8.06
N GLY A 38 -21.45 17.76 8.40
CA GLY A 38 -22.86 17.80 8.01
C GLY A 38 -23.05 17.76 6.49
N VAL A 39 -22.20 17.00 5.79
CA VAL A 39 -22.43 16.67 4.38
C VAL A 39 -23.47 15.56 4.31
N LYS A 40 -24.43 15.73 3.40
CA LYS A 40 -25.46 14.74 3.13
C LYS A 40 -24.88 13.61 2.27
N VAL A 41 -25.07 12.39 2.75
CA VAL A 41 -24.60 11.15 2.12
C VAL A 41 -25.83 10.34 1.75
N ASP A 42 -25.91 9.87 0.52
CA ASP A 42 -27.02 9.04 0.06
C ASP A 42 -26.77 7.55 0.32
N ARG A 43 -25.52 7.10 0.16
CA ARG A 43 -25.15 5.69 0.24
C ARG A 43 -23.74 5.46 0.74
N PHE A 44 -23.59 4.43 1.57
CA PHE A 44 -22.30 3.80 1.89
C PHE A 44 -22.34 2.34 1.42
N ALA A 45 -21.48 1.98 0.46
CA ALA A 45 -21.47 0.66 -0.15
C ALA A 45 -20.14 -0.06 0.08
N VAL A 46 -20.23 -1.31 0.54
CA VAL A 46 -19.13 -2.28 0.57
C VAL A 46 -19.34 -3.25 -0.58
N GLY A 47 -18.39 -3.33 -1.50
CA GLY A 47 -18.49 -4.11 -2.73
C GLY A 47 -19.33 -3.46 -3.82
N PHE A 48 -19.31 -4.09 -5.01
CA PHE A 48 -19.98 -3.64 -6.22
C PHE A 48 -21.09 -4.61 -6.68
N GLY A 49 -21.84 -4.21 -7.70
CA GLY A 49 -22.89 -5.02 -8.32
C GLY A 49 -24.21 -5.03 -7.52
N LYS A 50 -25.08 -6.02 -7.78
CA LYS A 50 -26.37 -6.20 -7.10
C LYS A 50 -26.21 -6.27 -5.57
N ALA A 51 -27.14 -5.66 -4.83
CA ALA A 51 -27.12 -5.69 -3.38
C ALA A 51 -27.46 -7.11 -2.89
N VAL A 52 -26.59 -7.68 -2.06
CA VAL A 52 -26.87 -8.90 -1.28
C VAL A 52 -27.71 -8.52 -0.06
N ALA A 53 -27.36 -7.42 0.58
CA ALA A 53 -28.11 -6.82 1.67
C ALA A 53 -28.07 -5.30 1.53
N SER A 54 -29.17 -4.65 1.90
CA SER A 54 -29.22 -3.20 2.01
C SER A 54 -30.13 -2.79 3.16
N ARG A 55 -29.77 -1.72 3.86
CA ARG A 55 -30.57 -1.14 4.94
C ARG A 55 -30.40 0.36 4.95
N THR A 56 -31.52 1.08 5.04
CA THR A 56 -31.49 2.55 5.20
C THR A 56 -31.48 2.89 6.68
N ASP A 57 -30.58 3.77 7.10
CA ASP A 57 -30.51 4.24 8.48
C ASP A 57 -31.49 5.39 8.76
N ARG A 58 -31.57 5.84 10.02
CA ARG A 58 -32.46 6.94 10.45
C ARG A 58 -32.13 8.29 9.81
N HIS A 59 -30.95 8.43 9.21
CA HIS A 59 -30.50 9.66 8.55
C HIS A 59 -30.72 9.59 7.03
N GLY A 60 -31.35 8.52 6.53
CA GLY A 60 -31.62 8.32 5.10
C GLY A 60 -30.44 7.74 4.31
N ILE A 61 -29.40 7.23 4.98
CA ILE A 61 -28.22 6.67 4.32
C ILE A 61 -28.47 5.20 4.00
N GLU A 62 -28.35 4.81 2.74
CA GLU A 62 -28.39 3.41 2.31
C GLU A 62 -27.06 2.72 2.61
N TRP A 63 -27.05 1.80 3.57
CA TRP A 63 -25.93 0.88 3.83
C TRP A 63 -26.09 -0.35 2.94
N ARG A 64 -25.17 -0.56 2.00
CA ARG A 64 -25.27 -1.61 0.99
C ARG A 64 -24.08 -2.55 1.03
N LEU A 65 -24.36 -3.85 0.99
CA LEU A 65 -23.38 -4.90 0.74
C LEU A 65 -23.59 -5.45 -0.67
N GLY A 66 -22.66 -5.19 -1.58
CA GLY A 66 -22.63 -5.72 -2.93
C GLY A 66 -22.12 -7.16 -2.96
N TRP A 67 -22.54 -7.94 -3.97
CA TRP A 67 -22.10 -9.33 -4.12
C TRP A 67 -20.65 -9.47 -4.60
N LEU A 68 -20.10 -8.42 -5.22
CA LEU A 68 -18.73 -8.42 -5.75
C LEU A 68 -17.79 -7.73 -4.75
N PRO A 69 -16.88 -8.46 -4.08
CA PRO A 69 -15.97 -7.92 -3.06
C PRO A 69 -14.76 -7.24 -3.72
N LEU A 70 -15.03 -6.19 -4.50
CA LEU A 70 -14.04 -5.46 -5.29
C LEU A 70 -13.95 -3.99 -4.86
N GLY A 71 -13.91 -3.71 -3.56
CA GLY A 71 -13.78 -2.35 -3.03
C GLY A 71 -15.06 -1.83 -2.37
N GLY A 72 -15.36 -0.55 -2.50
CA GLY A 72 -16.52 0.13 -1.92
C GLY A 72 -16.62 1.55 -2.46
N TYR A 73 -17.69 2.28 -2.11
CA TYR A 73 -17.80 3.71 -2.41
C TYR A 73 -18.76 4.44 -1.45
N VAL A 74 -18.49 5.71 -1.20
CA VAL A 74 -19.42 6.67 -0.60
C VAL A 74 -20.06 7.52 -1.70
N LYS A 75 -21.39 7.59 -1.74
CA LYS A 75 -22.11 8.49 -2.64
C LYS A 75 -22.58 9.73 -1.88
N PHE A 76 -22.01 10.90 -2.17
CA PHE A 76 -22.52 12.16 -1.62
C PHE A 76 -23.77 12.60 -2.36
N SER A 77 -24.69 13.26 -1.65
CA SER A 77 -25.88 13.82 -2.28
C SER A 77 -25.47 14.87 -3.31
N GLY A 78 -26.02 14.78 -4.51
CA GLY A 78 -25.73 15.71 -5.61
C GLY A 78 -24.55 15.34 -6.50
N ASP A 79 -23.82 14.24 -6.21
CA ASP A 79 -22.86 13.68 -7.16
C ASP A 79 -23.61 13.07 -8.36
N LEU A 80 -23.48 13.69 -9.53
CA LEU A 80 -24.03 13.25 -10.81
C LEU A 80 -23.07 12.27 -11.48
N ASP A 81 -23.09 11.01 -11.06
CA ASP A 81 -22.27 9.89 -11.58
C ASP A 81 -20.74 10.10 -11.56
N ALA A 82 -19.99 9.02 -11.35
CA ALA A 82 -18.55 9.04 -11.05
C ALA A 82 -17.64 9.64 -12.15
N SER A 83 -18.20 10.06 -13.29
CA SER A 83 -17.49 10.61 -14.45
C SER A 83 -17.75 12.10 -14.70
N SER A 84 -18.67 12.74 -13.97
CA SER A 84 -19.13 14.09 -14.28
C SER A 84 -18.88 15.01 -13.10
N VAL A 85 -17.70 15.64 -13.05
CA VAL A 85 -17.53 16.82 -12.21
C VAL A 85 -18.45 17.90 -12.79
N PRO A 86 -19.49 18.35 -12.05
CA PRO A 86 -20.42 19.31 -12.61
C PRO A 86 -19.64 20.59 -12.94
N ASP A 87 -19.76 21.07 -14.17
CA ASP A 87 -19.23 22.37 -14.52
C ASP A 87 -19.98 23.48 -13.75
N ARG A 88 -19.56 24.74 -13.88
CA ARG A 88 -20.21 25.84 -13.16
C ARG A 88 -21.72 25.89 -13.43
N ALA A 89 -22.14 25.61 -14.66
CA ALA A 89 -23.55 25.58 -15.03
C ALA A 89 -24.31 24.43 -14.33
N GLY A 90 -23.73 23.23 -14.26
CA GLY A 90 -24.28 22.08 -13.55
C GLY A 90 -24.36 22.30 -12.04
N LEU A 91 -23.36 22.95 -11.43
CA LEU A 91 -23.41 23.34 -10.01
C LEU A 91 -24.50 24.40 -9.73
N ASP A 92 -24.67 25.38 -10.62
CA ASP A 92 -25.73 26.39 -10.48
C ASP A 92 -27.13 25.80 -10.68
N GLU A 93 -27.28 24.83 -11.58
CA GLU A 93 -28.51 24.05 -11.71
C GLU A 93 -28.80 23.22 -10.46
N LEU A 94 -27.79 22.49 -9.95
CA LEU A 94 -27.91 21.72 -8.72
C LEU A 94 -28.32 22.62 -7.54
N ARG A 95 -27.68 23.79 -7.40
CA ARG A 95 -28.03 24.76 -6.36
C ARG A 95 -29.48 25.20 -6.48
N ARG A 96 -29.94 25.59 -7.68
CA ARG A 96 -31.32 26.01 -7.92
C ARG A 96 -32.31 24.90 -7.58
N ARG A 97 -32.02 23.66 -7.99
CA ARG A 97 -32.87 22.48 -7.71
C ARG A 97 -32.97 22.22 -6.21
N VAL A 98 -31.84 22.21 -5.50
CA VAL A 98 -31.79 21.97 -4.05
C VAL A 98 -32.55 23.06 -3.29
N VAL A 99 -32.36 24.33 -3.64
CA VAL A 99 -33.08 25.46 -3.01
C VAL A 99 -34.58 25.39 -3.30
N ALA A 100 -34.99 25.00 -4.50
CA ALA A 100 -36.40 24.84 -4.86
C ALA A 100 -37.08 23.69 -4.10
N GLU A 101 -36.40 22.55 -3.93
CA GLU A 101 -36.97 21.36 -3.28
C GLU A 101 -36.93 21.41 -1.76
N ARG A 102 -35.89 22.02 -1.17
CA ARG A 102 -35.59 21.94 0.27
C ARG A 102 -35.54 23.28 0.98
N GLY A 103 -35.73 24.37 0.24
CA GLY A 103 -35.69 25.73 0.75
C GLY A 103 -34.29 26.35 0.79
N PRO A 104 -34.20 27.66 1.09
CA PRO A 104 -32.94 28.40 1.13
C PRO A 104 -31.97 27.86 2.17
N GLY A 105 -30.70 27.70 1.80
CA GLY A 105 -29.63 27.24 2.70
C GLY A 105 -29.39 25.73 2.69
N ALA A 106 -30.29 24.94 2.09
CA ALA A 106 -30.13 23.49 1.96
C ALA A 106 -28.94 23.08 1.09
N GLU A 107 -28.47 23.96 0.19
CA GLU A 107 -27.27 23.74 -0.61
C GLU A 107 -26.02 23.57 0.26
N ARG A 108 -26.01 24.13 1.48
CA ARG A 108 -24.87 24.01 2.40
C ARG A 108 -24.63 22.59 2.88
N ASP A 109 -25.61 21.69 2.75
CA ASP A 109 -25.47 20.29 3.16
C ASP A 109 -24.79 19.44 2.08
N TYR A 110 -24.58 19.98 0.88
CA TYR A 110 -24.03 19.23 -0.25
C TYR A 110 -22.52 19.45 -0.36
N PHE A 111 -21.79 18.37 -0.69
CA PHE A 111 -20.32 18.35 -0.72
C PHE A 111 -19.73 19.48 -1.57
N HIS A 112 -20.23 19.67 -2.80
CA HIS A 112 -19.69 20.66 -3.74
C HIS A 112 -19.79 22.12 -3.26
N PHE A 113 -20.74 22.43 -2.37
CA PHE A 113 -20.94 23.79 -1.87
C PHE A 113 -20.29 24.04 -0.50
N LYS A 114 -19.65 23.02 0.10
CA LYS A 114 -18.83 23.21 1.30
C LYS A 114 -17.58 24.05 0.98
N PRO A 115 -17.01 24.79 1.94
CA PRO A 115 -15.72 25.48 1.76
C PRO A 115 -14.61 24.54 1.29
N VAL A 116 -13.67 25.07 0.51
CA VAL A 116 -12.54 24.31 -0.08
C VAL A 116 -11.80 23.48 0.96
N TRP A 117 -11.52 24.05 2.14
CA TRP A 117 -10.81 23.36 3.21
C TRP A 117 -11.60 22.17 3.77
N GLN A 118 -12.94 22.24 3.83
CA GLN A 118 -13.78 21.10 4.25
C GLN A 118 -13.76 20.00 3.20
N ARG A 119 -13.89 20.36 1.91
CA ARG A 119 -13.80 19.38 0.82
C ARG A 119 -12.44 18.70 0.79
N ALA A 120 -11.36 19.47 0.98
CA ALA A 120 -10.01 18.96 1.05
C ALA A 120 -9.83 18.00 2.24
N LEU A 121 -10.36 18.32 3.43
CA LEU A 121 -10.30 17.42 4.59
C LEU A 121 -11.10 16.13 4.36
N ILE A 122 -12.29 16.21 3.74
CA ILE A 122 -13.11 15.04 3.40
C ILE A 122 -12.36 14.13 2.43
N VAL A 123 -11.77 14.68 1.38
CA VAL A 123 -11.00 13.92 0.39
C VAL A 123 -9.71 13.36 0.99
N ALA A 124 -9.00 14.11 1.82
CA ALA A 124 -7.79 13.59 2.49
C ALA A 124 -8.10 12.51 3.53
N ALA A 125 -9.33 12.47 4.07
CA ALA A 125 -9.71 11.55 5.13
C ALA A 125 -9.62 10.08 4.73
N GLY A 126 -9.91 9.72 3.49
CA GLY A 126 -9.81 8.33 3.01
C GLY A 126 -8.37 7.80 3.06
N PRO A 127 -7.42 8.44 2.37
CA PRO A 127 -6.01 8.05 2.45
C PRO A 127 -5.43 8.10 3.86
N ILE A 128 -5.82 9.10 4.67
CA ILE A 128 -5.40 9.19 6.07
C ILE A 128 -5.93 8.01 6.89
N ALA A 129 -7.18 7.59 6.68
CA ALA A 129 -7.75 6.43 7.35
C ALA A 129 -6.95 5.14 7.07
N ASN A 130 -6.40 4.98 5.86
CA ASN A 130 -5.51 3.88 5.53
C ASN A 130 -4.20 3.92 6.32
N PHE A 131 -3.55 5.08 6.46
CA PHE A 131 -2.35 5.17 7.30
C PHE A 131 -2.67 4.91 8.78
N ILE A 132 -3.79 5.43 9.28
CA ILE A 132 -4.24 5.17 10.65
C ILE A 132 -4.49 3.66 10.84
N LEU A 133 -5.14 2.99 9.88
CA LEU A 133 -5.37 1.55 9.90
C LEU A 133 -4.05 0.78 10.00
N ALA A 134 -3.09 1.10 9.14
CA ALA A 134 -1.79 0.44 9.12
C ALA A 134 -1.03 0.61 10.45
N ILE A 135 -0.97 1.83 10.98
CA ILE A 135 -0.33 2.12 12.27
C ILE A 135 -1.02 1.34 13.40
N THR A 136 -2.36 1.32 13.40
CA THR A 136 -3.15 0.60 14.41
C THR A 136 -2.89 -0.89 14.33
N ILE A 137 -2.87 -1.47 13.14
CA ILE A 137 -2.58 -2.90 12.95
C ILE A 137 -1.17 -3.22 13.44
N PHE A 138 -0.15 -2.47 13.03
CA PHE A 138 1.22 -2.70 13.49
C PHE A 138 1.32 -2.59 15.01
N ALA A 139 0.72 -1.57 15.61
CA ALA A 139 0.70 -1.41 17.06
C ALA A 139 0.07 -2.61 17.76
N VAL A 140 -1.08 -3.10 17.27
CA VAL A 140 -1.74 -4.29 17.82
C VAL A 140 -0.85 -5.53 17.69
N VAL A 141 -0.21 -5.75 16.54
CA VAL A 141 0.70 -6.87 16.33
C VAL A 141 1.93 -6.77 17.25
N PHE A 142 2.53 -5.58 17.39
CA PHE A 142 3.68 -5.34 18.25
C PHE A 142 3.37 -5.49 19.74
N MET A 143 2.14 -5.19 20.17
CA MET A 143 1.68 -5.44 21.54
C MET A 143 1.40 -6.93 21.78
N ALA A 144 0.64 -7.57 20.87
CA ALA A 144 0.14 -8.93 21.07
C ALA A 144 1.20 -10.00 20.84
N VAL A 145 1.98 -9.87 19.76
CA VAL A 145 2.99 -10.84 19.33
C VAL A 145 4.39 -10.39 19.73
N GLY A 146 4.65 -9.09 19.68
CA GLY A 146 6.00 -8.54 19.81
C GLY A 146 6.77 -8.59 18.49
N VAL A 147 8.02 -8.15 18.53
CA VAL A 147 8.94 -8.17 17.39
C VAL A 147 10.11 -9.07 17.73
N SER A 148 10.48 -9.93 16.78
CA SER A 148 11.68 -10.75 16.86
C SER A 148 12.82 -9.97 16.21
N LEU A 149 13.58 -9.21 16.99
CA LEU A 149 14.74 -8.49 16.48
C LEU A 149 15.85 -9.50 16.21
N ARG A 150 16.29 -9.54 14.95
CA ARG A 150 17.39 -10.38 14.48
C ARG A 150 18.57 -9.48 14.16
N PRO A 151 19.57 -9.37 15.06
CA PRO A 151 20.74 -8.54 14.82
C PRO A 151 21.41 -8.90 13.50
N ALA A 152 21.91 -7.87 12.80
CA ALA A 152 22.50 -7.97 11.47
C ALA A 152 23.93 -8.52 11.52
N ARG A 153 24.09 -9.74 12.05
CA ARG A 153 25.38 -10.43 12.10
C ARG A 153 25.67 -11.11 10.77
N VAL A 154 26.89 -10.92 10.28
CA VAL A 154 27.39 -11.55 9.07
C VAL A 154 27.66 -13.03 9.35
N ALA A 155 26.85 -13.91 8.76
CA ALA A 155 27.02 -15.36 8.82
C ALA A 155 27.83 -15.89 7.64
N GLN A 156 27.76 -15.23 6.49
CA GLN A 156 28.47 -15.63 5.28
C GLN A 156 28.86 -14.41 4.45
N VAL A 157 30.04 -14.47 3.83
CA VAL A 157 30.50 -13.52 2.82
C VAL A 157 30.80 -14.31 1.55
N GLN A 158 30.11 -14.01 0.46
CA GLN A 158 30.34 -14.70 -0.83
C GLN A 158 31.69 -14.26 -1.42
N ALA A 159 32.50 -15.21 -1.87
CA ALA A 159 33.76 -14.91 -2.54
C ALA A 159 33.53 -14.11 -3.84
N GLY A 160 34.38 -13.13 -4.12
CA GLY A 160 34.27 -12.27 -5.29
C GLY A 160 33.05 -11.32 -5.29
N SER A 161 32.39 -11.13 -4.14
CA SER A 161 31.26 -10.21 -4.00
C SER A 161 31.71 -8.80 -3.58
N PRO A 162 30.85 -7.77 -3.75
CA PRO A 162 31.13 -6.43 -3.24
C PRO A 162 31.44 -6.39 -1.73
N ALA A 163 30.81 -7.25 -0.93
CA ALA A 163 31.09 -7.35 0.50
C ALA A 163 32.47 -7.97 0.77
N ALA A 164 32.90 -8.96 -0.01
CA ALA A 164 34.26 -9.49 0.11
C ALA A 164 35.30 -8.43 -0.26
N ALA A 165 35.07 -7.68 -1.34
CA ALA A 165 35.94 -6.58 -1.77
C ALA A 165 35.99 -5.43 -0.75
N ALA A 166 34.86 -5.14 -0.09
CA ALA A 166 34.77 -4.15 0.98
C ALA A 166 35.42 -4.60 2.29
N GLY A 167 35.80 -5.88 2.42
CA GLY A 167 36.50 -6.41 3.60
C GLY A 167 35.59 -6.85 4.75
N PHE A 168 34.33 -7.19 4.48
CA PHE A 168 33.45 -7.82 5.47
C PHE A 168 34.00 -9.18 5.91
N GLN A 169 33.78 -9.52 7.19
CA GLN A 169 34.20 -10.79 7.77
C GLN A 169 33.02 -11.48 8.47
N VAL A 170 33.06 -12.81 8.50
CA VAL A 170 32.09 -13.59 9.27
C VAL A 170 32.21 -13.24 10.75
N GLY A 171 31.07 -12.98 11.39
CA GLY A 171 30.98 -12.55 12.79
C GLY A 171 30.79 -11.04 12.97
N ASP A 172 31.06 -10.22 11.95
CA ASP A 172 30.81 -8.77 11.98
C ASP A 172 29.35 -8.49 12.34
N LEU A 173 29.11 -7.58 13.28
CA LEU A 173 27.77 -7.12 13.62
C LEU A 173 27.54 -5.74 12.98
N ILE A 174 26.64 -5.65 12.01
CA ILE A 174 26.29 -4.38 11.38
C ILE A 174 25.44 -3.57 12.37
N THR A 175 25.96 -2.43 12.79
CA THR A 175 25.31 -1.53 13.77
C THR A 175 24.69 -0.31 13.10
N GLU A 176 25.25 0.15 11.97
CA GLU A 176 24.73 1.28 11.22
C GLU A 176 24.86 1.08 9.70
N VAL A 177 23.94 1.69 8.96
CA VAL A 177 23.99 1.78 7.50
C VAL A 177 23.69 3.23 7.08
N ASN A 178 24.59 3.84 6.31
CA ASN A 178 24.54 5.25 5.89
C ASN A 178 24.31 6.22 7.08
N GLY A 179 24.98 5.96 8.21
CA GLY A 179 24.88 6.77 9.43
C GLY A 179 23.56 6.60 10.21
N LYS A 180 22.71 5.64 9.82
CA LYS A 180 21.49 5.30 10.56
C LYS A 180 21.70 4.01 11.35
N ALA A 181 21.42 4.05 12.65
CA ALA A 181 21.47 2.88 13.51
C ALA A 181 20.45 1.82 13.07
N ILE A 182 20.91 0.56 13.00
CA ILE A 182 20.09 -0.58 12.59
C ILE A 182 19.95 -1.56 13.75
N LYS A 183 18.70 -1.94 14.04
CA LYS A 183 18.37 -2.93 15.08
C LYS A 183 18.08 -4.32 14.52
N ASP A 184 17.78 -4.41 13.23
CA ASP A 184 17.32 -5.63 12.58
C ASP A 184 17.95 -5.82 11.20
N GLY A 185 18.35 -7.05 10.89
CA GLY A 185 18.98 -7.42 9.62
C GLY A 185 18.11 -7.14 8.40
N SER A 186 16.79 -7.16 8.52
CA SER A 186 15.88 -6.83 7.40
C SER A 186 16.08 -5.39 6.90
N ALA A 187 16.40 -4.45 7.78
CA ALA A 187 16.66 -3.06 7.41
C ALA A 187 17.98 -2.91 6.61
N VAL A 188 18.99 -3.73 6.91
CA VAL A 188 20.23 -3.81 6.11
C VAL A 188 19.91 -4.33 4.71
N THR A 189 19.23 -5.48 4.62
CA THR A 189 18.85 -6.11 3.35
C THR A 189 18.07 -5.13 2.47
N ARG A 190 17.09 -4.45 3.05
CA ARG A 190 16.27 -3.45 2.36
C ARG A 190 17.07 -2.26 1.85
N THR A 191 17.98 -1.72 2.67
CA THR A 191 18.82 -0.59 2.27
C THR A 191 19.75 -0.97 1.11
N VAL A 192 20.35 -2.16 1.16
CA VAL A 192 21.17 -2.72 0.08
C VAL A 192 20.37 -2.88 -1.21
N MET A 193 19.16 -3.44 -1.12
CA MET A 193 18.29 -3.64 -2.28
C MET A 193 17.89 -2.34 -2.98
N LEU A 194 17.76 -1.24 -2.22
CA LEU A 194 17.36 0.08 -2.72
C LEU A 194 18.55 0.97 -3.12
N SER A 195 19.78 0.48 -3.01
CA SER A 195 21.01 1.25 -3.27
C SER A 195 21.85 0.65 -4.41
N THR A 196 21.22 -0.05 -5.37
CA THR A 196 21.91 -0.67 -6.50
C THR A 196 22.80 0.33 -7.24
N GLY A 197 24.10 0.05 -7.35
CA GLY A 197 25.06 0.94 -8.02
C GLY A 197 25.52 2.16 -7.23
N ASP A 198 24.92 2.44 -6.06
CA ASP A 198 25.35 3.53 -5.17
C ASP A 198 26.16 2.96 -3.99
N PRO A 199 27.29 3.58 -3.60
CA PRO A 199 28.06 3.13 -2.45
C PRO A 199 27.24 3.21 -1.15
N VAL A 200 27.20 2.12 -0.40
CA VAL A 200 26.56 2.06 0.92
C VAL A 200 27.65 1.99 1.99
N ARG A 201 27.59 2.89 2.97
CA ARG A 201 28.49 2.92 4.13
C ARG A 201 27.91 2.06 5.25
N PHE A 202 28.73 1.21 5.83
CA PHE A 202 28.38 0.34 6.94
C PHE A 202 29.31 0.60 8.11
N THR A 203 28.73 0.69 9.31
CA THR A 203 29.48 0.62 10.55
C THR A 203 29.29 -0.77 11.12
N VAL A 204 30.37 -1.54 11.23
CA VAL A 204 30.35 -2.90 11.79
C VAL A 204 31.14 -2.96 13.09
N GLU A 205 30.66 -3.74 14.05
CA GLU A 205 31.41 -4.09 15.23
C GLU A 205 32.19 -5.38 14.96
N ARG A 206 33.52 -5.28 14.95
CA ARG A 206 34.45 -6.39 14.77
C ARG A 206 35.34 -6.49 16.00
N ALA A 207 35.24 -7.62 16.71
CA ALA A 207 35.98 -7.85 17.96
C ALA A 207 35.85 -6.69 18.97
N GLY A 208 34.66 -6.11 19.10
CA GLY A 208 34.36 -5.02 20.04
C GLY A 208 34.81 -3.62 19.58
N ARG A 209 35.29 -3.47 18.34
CA ARG A 209 35.69 -2.17 17.77
C ARG A 209 34.81 -1.80 16.57
N PRO A 210 34.39 -0.53 16.43
CA PRO A 210 33.72 -0.07 15.23
C PRO A 210 34.70 -0.01 14.06
N VAL A 211 34.27 -0.55 12.91
CA VAL A 211 34.99 -0.53 11.64
C VAL A 211 34.03 0.00 10.57
N GLU A 212 34.45 1.02 9.83
CA GLU A 212 33.69 1.50 8.68
C GLU A 212 34.07 0.71 7.41
N LEU A 213 33.06 0.20 6.71
CA LEU A 213 33.21 -0.49 5.44
C LEU A 213 32.29 0.17 4.40
N VAL A 214 32.70 0.19 3.13
CA VAL A 214 31.88 0.72 2.04
C VAL A 214 31.74 -0.35 0.98
N ALA A 215 30.50 -0.74 0.67
CA ALA A 215 30.21 -1.69 -0.39
C ALA A 215 29.17 -1.12 -1.34
N THR A 216 29.39 -1.31 -2.64
CA THR A 216 28.46 -0.90 -3.68
C THR A 216 27.62 -2.11 -4.12
N PRO A 217 26.29 -2.12 -3.92
CA PRO A 217 25.45 -3.24 -4.33
C PRO A 217 25.44 -3.42 -5.85
N GLU A 218 25.62 -4.66 -6.28
CA GLU A 218 25.51 -5.07 -7.68
C GLU A 218 24.10 -5.54 -8.01
N ARG A 219 23.65 -5.27 -9.24
CA ARG A 219 22.36 -5.78 -9.72
C ARG A 219 22.51 -7.27 -10.05
N ARG A 220 21.69 -8.10 -9.42
CA ARG A 220 21.58 -9.53 -9.74
C ARG A 220 20.14 -9.91 -10.01
N GLU A 221 19.96 -10.83 -10.95
CA GLU A 221 18.67 -11.49 -11.19
C GLU A 221 18.49 -12.62 -10.18
N GLU A 222 17.32 -12.66 -9.55
CA GLU A 222 16.95 -13.66 -8.56
C GLU A 222 15.53 -14.18 -8.84
N ASN A 223 15.31 -15.46 -8.57
CA ASN A 223 13.97 -16.04 -8.57
C ASN A 223 13.37 -15.88 -7.18
N ASP A 224 12.56 -14.84 -7.00
CA ASP A 224 11.79 -14.65 -5.78
C ASP A 224 10.61 -15.66 -5.74
N PRO A 225 10.41 -16.39 -4.63
CA PRO A 225 9.33 -17.38 -4.50
C PRO A 225 7.93 -16.80 -4.74
N ILE A 226 7.76 -15.49 -4.50
CA ILE A 226 6.50 -14.77 -4.55
C ILE A 226 6.42 -13.98 -5.86
N ALA A 227 7.38 -13.09 -6.10
CA ALA A 227 7.39 -12.14 -7.21
C ALA A 227 7.95 -12.71 -8.53
N GLY A 228 8.51 -13.92 -8.53
CA GLY A 228 9.15 -14.51 -9.71
C GLY A 228 10.51 -13.89 -9.99
N ARG A 229 10.91 -13.81 -11.26
CA ARG A 229 12.20 -13.22 -11.65
C ARG A 229 12.22 -11.73 -11.35
N VAL A 230 13.13 -11.29 -10.49
CA VAL A 230 13.32 -9.89 -10.10
C VAL A 230 14.79 -9.50 -10.14
N LYS A 231 15.05 -8.22 -10.46
CA LYS A 231 16.39 -7.62 -10.39
C LYS A 231 16.52 -6.85 -9.09
N VAL A 232 17.48 -7.24 -8.26
CA VAL A 232 17.68 -6.66 -6.92
C VAL A 232 19.15 -6.36 -6.66
N GLY A 233 19.42 -5.32 -5.88
CA GLY A 233 20.76 -4.99 -5.39
C GLY A 233 21.24 -6.01 -4.36
N ARG A 234 22.47 -6.53 -4.53
CA ARG A 234 23.11 -7.46 -3.61
C ARG A 234 24.58 -7.09 -3.40
N ILE A 235 25.06 -7.28 -2.17
CA ILE A 235 26.49 -7.18 -1.84
C ILE A 235 27.13 -8.53 -1.53
N GLY A 236 26.37 -9.63 -1.54
CA GLY A 236 26.90 -10.98 -1.25
C GLY A 236 27.09 -11.30 0.24
N LEU A 237 26.35 -10.61 1.12
CA LEU A 237 26.26 -10.96 2.55
C LEU A 237 25.12 -11.92 2.81
N GLY A 238 25.42 -13.03 3.50
CA GLY A 238 24.44 -13.83 4.21
C GLY A 238 24.36 -13.35 5.64
N LEU A 239 23.23 -12.72 6.02
CA LEU A 239 22.98 -12.35 7.41
C LEU A 239 22.37 -13.56 8.14
N GLY A 240 22.88 -13.83 9.34
CA GLY A 240 22.37 -14.89 10.17
C GLY A 240 22.54 -14.53 11.64
N SER A 241 21.50 -14.78 12.43
CA SER A 241 21.53 -14.57 13.87
C SER A 241 21.65 -15.94 14.54
N SER A 242 22.56 -16.07 15.51
CA SER A 242 22.58 -17.25 16.39
C SER A 242 21.31 -17.26 17.26
N ALA A 243 20.84 -18.43 17.69
CA ALA A 243 19.61 -18.55 18.48
C ALA A 243 19.61 -17.70 19.77
N GLY A 244 20.80 -17.43 20.35
CA GLY A 244 20.97 -16.54 21.50
C GLY A 244 20.97 -15.03 21.19
N ASP A 245 21.08 -14.63 19.92
CA ASP A 245 21.08 -13.23 19.49
C ASP A 245 19.66 -12.71 19.18
N VAL A 246 18.67 -13.60 19.00
CA VAL A 246 17.29 -13.22 18.71
C VAL A 246 16.65 -12.65 19.97
N ARG A 247 16.29 -11.36 19.92
CA ARG A 247 15.62 -10.68 21.04
C ARG A 247 14.16 -10.51 20.71
N HIS A 248 13.30 -11.17 21.47
CA HIS A 248 11.86 -10.92 21.45
C HIS A 248 11.54 -9.70 22.30
N VAL A 249 11.14 -8.61 21.66
CA VAL A 249 10.75 -7.36 22.32
C VAL A 249 9.23 -7.22 22.23
N ARG A 250 8.57 -7.02 23.37
CA ARG A 250 7.17 -6.61 23.41
C ARG A 250 7.11 -5.13 23.74
N TYR A 251 6.30 -4.40 22.98
CA TYR A 251 6.16 -2.96 23.13
C TYR A 251 4.97 -2.63 24.03
N GLY A 252 5.12 -1.60 24.88
CA GLY A 252 3.97 -1.00 25.56
C GLY A 252 3.05 -0.28 24.57
N PRO A 253 1.82 0.12 24.96
CA PRO A 253 0.86 0.72 24.03
C PRO A 253 1.37 1.96 23.28
N VAL A 254 2.04 2.87 23.99
CA VAL A 254 2.59 4.10 23.39
C VAL A 254 3.76 3.77 22.47
N GLU A 255 4.66 2.89 22.90
CA GLU A 255 5.82 2.48 22.11
C GLU A 255 5.39 1.73 20.85
N ALA A 256 4.34 0.90 20.93
CA ALA A 256 3.81 0.13 19.81
C ALA A 256 3.19 1.04 18.75
N VAL A 257 2.48 2.10 19.14
CA VAL A 257 1.98 3.11 18.20
C VAL A 257 3.13 3.88 17.56
N ALA A 258 4.15 4.26 18.34
CA ALA A 258 5.34 4.93 17.81
C ALA A 258 6.12 4.03 16.84
N GLU A 259 6.24 2.74 17.15
CA GLU A 259 6.84 1.72 16.29
C GLU A 259 6.02 1.53 15.02
N GLY A 260 4.68 1.44 15.12
CA GLY A 260 3.78 1.35 13.98
C GLY A 260 3.90 2.55 13.05
N ALA A 261 3.95 3.77 13.60
CA ALA A 261 4.18 5.00 12.84
C ALA A 261 5.55 5.00 12.15
N ARG A 262 6.60 4.52 12.82
CA ARG A 262 7.93 4.40 12.23
C ARG A 262 7.96 3.37 11.09
N GLN A 263 7.36 2.21 11.30
CA GLN A 263 7.24 1.17 10.27
C GLN A 263 6.49 1.71 9.05
N THR A 264 5.38 2.44 9.25
CA THR A 264 4.66 3.10 8.15
C THR A 264 5.53 4.11 7.41
N GLY A 265 6.23 4.99 8.14
CA GLY A 265 7.16 5.96 7.57
C GLY A 265 8.31 5.30 6.81
N ASP A 266 8.82 4.18 7.31
CA ASP A 266 9.85 3.39 6.64
C ASP A 266 9.33 2.86 5.31
N VAL A 267 8.14 2.23 5.25
CA VAL A 267 7.59 1.76 3.95
C VAL A 267 7.35 2.90 2.97
N ILE A 268 6.78 4.02 3.41
CA ILE A 268 6.62 5.21 2.56
C ILE A 268 7.98 5.70 2.03
N GLY A 269 8.98 5.83 2.91
CA GLY A 269 10.31 6.32 2.55
C GLY A 269 11.01 5.46 1.51
N SER A 270 10.86 4.14 1.59
CA SER A 270 11.41 3.26 0.55
C SER A 270 10.59 3.23 -0.73
N THR A 271 9.27 3.35 -0.65
CA THR A 271 8.43 3.52 -1.84
C THR A 271 8.85 4.79 -2.59
N LEU A 272 9.05 5.91 -1.89
CA LEU A 272 9.55 7.15 -2.45
C LEU A 272 10.96 7.02 -3.03
N THR A 273 11.87 6.34 -2.32
CA THR A 273 13.23 6.07 -2.80
C THR A 273 13.20 5.26 -4.09
N TYR A 274 12.40 4.19 -4.12
CA TYR A 274 12.25 3.34 -5.30
C TYR A 274 11.64 4.11 -6.48
N LEU A 275 10.58 4.89 -6.26
CA LEU A 275 9.97 5.75 -7.28
C LEU A 275 10.94 6.81 -7.82
N GLY A 276 11.73 7.44 -6.94
CA GLY A 276 12.75 8.40 -7.33
C GLY A 276 13.82 7.76 -8.21
N ARG A 277 14.28 6.56 -7.83
CA ARG A 277 15.27 5.82 -8.63
C ARG A 277 14.72 5.38 -9.98
N LEU A 278 13.46 4.94 -10.03
CA LEU A 278 12.75 4.63 -11.27
C LEU A 278 12.68 5.86 -12.18
N ALA A 279 12.29 7.02 -11.65
CA ALA A 279 12.21 8.27 -12.41
C ALA A 279 13.58 8.72 -12.95
N THR A 280 14.67 8.44 -12.24
CA THR A 280 16.04 8.71 -12.70
C THR A 280 16.62 7.63 -13.63
N GLY A 281 15.86 6.57 -13.96
CA GLY A 281 16.33 5.45 -14.78
C GLY A 281 17.34 4.53 -14.08
N ARG A 282 17.52 4.68 -12.75
CA ARG A 282 18.43 3.86 -11.94
C ARG A 282 17.81 2.53 -11.54
N GLU A 283 16.49 2.38 -11.57
CA GLU A 283 15.79 1.11 -11.37
C GLU A 283 14.85 0.78 -12.53
N SER A 284 14.58 -0.51 -12.75
CA SER A 284 13.57 -0.98 -13.70
C SER A 284 12.20 -1.12 -13.02
N GLY A 285 11.14 -0.97 -13.82
CA GLY A 285 9.75 -1.21 -13.38
C GLY A 285 9.42 -2.67 -13.09
N ASP A 286 10.41 -3.56 -13.17
CA ASP A 286 10.26 -5.01 -13.03
C ASP A 286 9.79 -5.38 -11.61
N GLN A 287 9.93 -4.53 -10.59
CA GLN A 287 9.45 -4.85 -9.23
C GLN A 287 7.98 -4.49 -9.01
N PHE A 288 7.33 -3.74 -9.92
CA PHE A 288 5.90 -3.51 -9.80
C PHE A 288 5.14 -4.81 -10.09
N SER A 289 4.28 -5.19 -9.15
CA SER A 289 3.30 -6.25 -9.34
C SER A 289 1.95 -5.62 -9.63
N GLY A 290 1.28 -6.13 -10.66
CA GLY A 290 -0.12 -5.83 -10.91
C GLY A 290 -1.05 -6.61 -9.99
N PRO A 291 -2.37 -6.56 -10.27
CA PRO A 291 -3.37 -7.28 -9.48
C PRO A 291 -3.13 -8.80 -9.41
N LEU A 292 -2.60 -9.40 -10.48
CA LEU A 292 -2.33 -10.84 -10.53
C LEU A 292 -1.14 -11.22 -9.64
N GLY A 293 -0.06 -10.43 -9.68
CA GLY A 293 1.10 -10.60 -8.83
C GLY A 293 0.75 -10.42 -7.35
N MET A 294 -0.05 -9.39 -7.01
CA MET A 294 -0.54 -9.18 -5.65
C MET A 294 -1.44 -10.32 -5.16
N ALA A 295 -2.32 -10.85 -6.02
CA ALA A 295 -3.15 -12.00 -5.68
C ALA A 295 -2.31 -13.25 -5.40
N LYS A 296 -1.34 -13.56 -6.27
CA LYS A 296 -0.41 -14.68 -6.06
C LYS A 296 0.39 -14.51 -4.77
N ALA A 297 0.90 -13.30 -4.50
CA ALA A 297 1.64 -13.01 -3.28
C ALA A 297 0.80 -13.18 -2.02
N THR A 298 -0.45 -12.72 -2.05
CA THR A 298 -1.39 -12.91 -0.96
C THR A 298 -1.69 -14.38 -0.73
N GLY A 299 -1.86 -15.15 -1.82
CA GLY A 299 -2.13 -16.59 -1.75
C GLY A 299 -0.96 -17.43 -1.28
N SER A 300 0.27 -17.11 -1.70
CA SER A 300 1.47 -17.81 -1.24
C SER A 300 1.71 -17.57 0.24
N LEU A 301 1.53 -16.33 0.73
CA LEU A 301 1.58 -15.99 2.16
C LEU A 301 0.50 -16.73 2.94
N THR A 302 -0.72 -16.78 2.40
CA THR A 302 -1.84 -17.53 3.00
C THR A 302 -1.51 -19.02 3.12
N THR A 303 -0.99 -19.62 2.04
CA THR A 303 -0.62 -21.05 2.02
C THR A 303 0.49 -21.34 3.02
N ALA A 304 1.54 -20.51 3.05
CA ALA A 304 2.64 -20.64 4.01
C ALA A 304 2.17 -20.50 5.47
N ALA A 305 1.25 -19.58 5.76
CA ALA A 305 0.67 -19.41 7.10
C ALA A 305 -0.12 -20.63 7.56
N VAL A 306 -0.81 -21.30 6.63
CA VAL A 306 -1.56 -22.54 6.89
C VAL A 306 -0.63 -23.73 7.09
N GLU A 307 0.42 -23.84 6.28
CA GLU A 307 1.41 -24.93 6.36
C GLU A 307 2.29 -24.83 7.62
N ALA A 308 2.52 -23.62 8.14
CA ALA A 308 3.38 -23.40 9.30
C ALA A 308 2.87 -24.08 10.59
N ASN A 309 1.55 -24.26 10.76
CA ASN A 309 1.02 -24.95 11.94
C ASN A 309 -0.30 -25.68 11.63
N PRO A 310 -0.32 -27.02 11.54
CA PRO A 310 -1.50 -27.78 11.11
C PRO A 310 -2.59 -27.88 12.17
N ALA A 311 -2.37 -27.42 13.40
CA ALA A 311 -3.40 -27.40 14.43
C ALA A 311 -4.51 -26.37 14.09
N PRO A 312 -5.81 -26.75 14.06
CA PRO A 312 -6.88 -25.88 13.57
C PRO A 312 -6.96 -24.50 14.23
N GLY A 313 -6.76 -24.42 15.55
CA GLY A 313 -6.77 -23.15 16.28
C GLY A 313 -5.56 -22.27 15.98
N ALA A 314 -4.37 -22.85 15.88
CA ALA A 314 -3.14 -22.12 15.56
C ALA A 314 -3.13 -21.65 14.10
N MET A 315 -3.65 -22.47 13.19
CA MET A 315 -3.84 -22.13 11.78
C MET A 315 -4.71 -20.88 11.62
N ALA A 316 -5.85 -20.81 12.31
CA ALA A 316 -6.73 -19.65 12.26
C ALA A 316 -6.04 -18.37 12.75
N ILE A 317 -5.31 -18.45 13.87
CA ILE A 317 -4.56 -17.31 14.43
C ILE A 317 -3.45 -16.86 13.47
N ASN A 318 -2.66 -17.79 12.93
CA ASN A 318 -1.58 -17.48 11.98
C ASN A 318 -2.13 -16.84 10.71
N LEU A 319 -3.26 -17.33 10.21
CA LEU A 319 -3.91 -16.77 9.04
C LEU A 319 -4.41 -15.34 9.30
N ILE A 320 -5.09 -15.11 10.42
CA ILE A 320 -5.55 -13.79 10.82
C ILE A 320 -4.37 -12.83 10.95
N LEU A 321 -3.30 -13.22 11.66
CA LEU A 321 -2.11 -12.38 11.83
C LEU A 321 -1.43 -12.07 10.48
N THR A 322 -1.32 -13.06 9.60
CA THR A 322 -0.71 -12.90 8.27
C THR A 322 -1.52 -11.96 7.40
N LEU A 323 -2.83 -12.19 7.26
CA LEU A 323 -3.71 -11.35 6.43
C LEU A 323 -3.84 -9.95 7.01
N THR A 324 -3.85 -9.80 8.33
CA THR A 324 -3.92 -8.49 9.00
C THR A 324 -2.63 -7.70 8.78
N THR A 325 -1.46 -8.35 8.93
CA THR A 325 -0.16 -7.69 8.66
C THR A 325 -0.01 -7.33 7.18
N LEU A 326 -0.45 -8.22 6.27
CA LEU A 326 -0.52 -7.92 4.85
C LEU A 326 -1.45 -6.73 4.57
N ALA A 327 -2.61 -6.68 5.24
CA ALA A 327 -3.54 -5.58 5.10
C ALA A 327 -2.92 -4.24 5.52
N ALA A 328 -2.08 -4.21 6.55
CA ALA A 328 -1.35 -3.00 6.93
C ALA A 328 -0.40 -2.52 5.83
N ILE A 329 0.41 -3.42 5.26
CA ILE A 329 1.36 -3.07 4.18
C ILE A 329 0.61 -2.56 2.94
N LEU A 330 -0.43 -3.28 2.51
CA LEU A 330 -1.25 -2.88 1.36
C LEU A 330 -2.01 -1.59 1.63
N SER A 331 -2.49 -1.36 2.85
CA SER A 331 -3.19 -0.13 3.24
C SER A 331 -2.28 1.09 3.11
N ILE A 332 -1.00 1.00 3.51
CA ILE A 332 -0.04 2.09 3.29
C ILE A 332 0.13 2.36 1.79
N GLY A 333 0.26 1.30 0.98
CA GLY A 333 0.37 1.43 -0.48
C GLY A 333 -0.85 2.13 -1.10
N ILE A 334 -2.06 1.71 -0.74
CA ILE A 334 -3.32 2.28 -1.25
C ILE A 334 -3.49 3.73 -0.78
N GLY A 335 -3.26 4.03 0.50
CA GLY A 335 -3.29 5.39 1.02
C GLY A 335 -2.27 6.30 0.34
N PHE A 336 -1.04 5.82 0.15
CA PHE A 336 0.01 6.57 -0.55
C PHE A 336 -0.35 6.83 -2.02
N LEU A 337 -0.79 5.80 -2.76
CA LEU A 337 -1.17 5.94 -4.16
C LEU A 337 -2.34 6.93 -4.31
N ASN A 338 -3.35 6.86 -3.45
CA ASN A 338 -4.48 7.77 -3.49
C ASN A 338 -4.11 9.22 -3.17
N LEU A 339 -2.98 9.49 -2.51
CA LEU A 339 -2.47 10.85 -2.31
C LEU A 339 -1.63 11.39 -3.48
N LEU A 340 -1.29 10.57 -4.47
CA LEU A 340 -0.56 11.05 -5.64
C LEU A 340 -1.39 12.10 -6.39
N PRO A 341 -0.76 13.13 -6.98
CA PRO A 341 -1.44 14.21 -7.70
C PRO A 341 -1.91 13.75 -9.10
N ILE A 342 -2.68 12.66 -9.13
CA ILE A 342 -3.25 12.06 -10.34
C ILE A 342 -4.75 12.37 -10.30
N PRO A 343 -5.32 13.07 -11.30
CA PRO A 343 -6.71 13.56 -11.28
C PRO A 343 -7.79 12.54 -10.91
N VAL A 344 -7.62 11.27 -11.28
CA VAL A 344 -8.58 10.17 -11.00
C VAL A 344 -8.52 9.70 -9.53
N LEU A 345 -7.51 10.09 -8.78
CA LEU A 345 -7.29 9.73 -7.38
C LEU A 345 -7.60 10.92 -6.46
N ASP A 346 -7.77 10.66 -5.17
CA ASP A 346 -8.06 11.69 -4.16
C ASP A 346 -7.05 12.85 -4.18
N GLY A 347 -5.76 12.55 -4.35
CA GLY A 347 -4.68 13.53 -4.44
C GLY A 347 -4.80 14.46 -5.65
N GLY A 348 -5.44 14.01 -6.73
CA GLY A 348 -5.82 14.85 -7.87
C GLY A 348 -6.88 15.90 -7.51
N HIS A 349 -7.90 15.49 -6.75
CA HIS A 349 -8.89 16.43 -6.20
C HIS A 349 -8.25 17.41 -5.21
N LEU A 350 -7.34 16.94 -4.36
CA LEU A 350 -6.56 17.81 -3.46
C LEU A 350 -5.71 18.82 -4.23
N LEU A 351 -5.11 18.43 -5.36
CA LEU A 351 -4.38 19.34 -6.24
C LEU A 351 -5.31 20.44 -6.81
N PHE A 352 -6.49 20.06 -7.29
CA PHE A 352 -7.47 21.03 -7.80
C PHE A 352 -7.97 21.99 -6.71
N TYR A 353 -8.20 21.49 -5.49
CA TYR A 353 -8.56 22.34 -4.35
C TYR A 353 -7.43 23.24 -3.90
N GLY A 354 -6.17 22.76 -3.94
CA GLY A 354 -5.00 23.58 -3.70
C GLY A 354 -4.90 24.74 -4.70
N TYR A 355 -5.10 24.46 -5.99
CA TYR A 355 -5.21 25.50 -7.01
C TYR A 355 -6.36 26.47 -6.72
N GLU A 356 -7.56 25.98 -6.42
CA GLU A 356 -8.72 26.81 -6.12
C GLU A 356 -8.49 27.73 -4.92
N ALA A 357 -7.81 27.25 -3.88
CA ALA A 357 -7.47 28.04 -2.71
C ALA A 357 -6.54 29.22 -3.03
N VAL A 358 -5.58 29.02 -3.95
CA VAL A 358 -4.62 30.05 -4.37
C VAL A 358 -5.23 31.00 -5.40
N ALA A 359 -5.84 30.44 -6.45
CA ALA A 359 -6.43 31.19 -7.57
C ALA A 359 -7.77 31.84 -7.21
N LYS A 360 -8.37 31.48 -6.06
CA LYS A 360 -9.72 31.86 -5.62
C LYS A 360 -10.82 31.55 -6.64
N GLN A 361 -10.52 30.68 -7.61
CA GLN A 361 -11.43 30.24 -8.65
C GLN A 361 -11.21 28.75 -8.93
N PRO A 362 -12.28 27.96 -9.16
CA PRO A 362 -12.13 26.56 -9.50
C PRO A 362 -11.47 26.42 -10.87
N VAL A 363 -10.70 25.33 -11.03
CA VAL A 363 -10.14 24.92 -12.34
C VAL A 363 -11.27 24.81 -13.35
N SER A 364 -11.06 25.26 -14.59
CA SER A 364 -12.10 25.18 -15.61
C SER A 364 -12.45 23.73 -15.93
N ALA A 365 -13.71 23.47 -16.25
CA ALA A 365 -14.21 22.13 -16.55
C ALA A 365 -13.40 21.43 -17.66
N ARG A 366 -12.95 22.18 -18.69
CA ARG A 366 -12.09 21.65 -19.77
C ARG A 366 -10.74 21.14 -19.26
N PHE A 367 -10.10 21.88 -18.35
CA PHE A 367 -8.82 21.46 -17.77
C PHE A 367 -9.00 20.28 -16.81
N GLN A 368 -10.08 20.26 -16.03
CA GLN A 368 -10.41 19.11 -15.18
C GLN A 368 -10.65 17.85 -16.02
N GLU A 369 -11.50 17.95 -17.05
CA GLU A 369 -11.81 16.83 -17.96
C GLU A 369 -10.55 16.30 -18.65
N MET A 370 -9.69 17.18 -19.16
CA MET A 370 -8.41 16.79 -19.74
C MET A 370 -7.51 16.10 -18.71
N GLY A 371 -7.48 16.62 -17.47
CA GLY A 371 -6.80 16.01 -16.35
C GLY A 371 -7.32 14.59 -16.06
N TYR A 372 -8.63 14.40 -15.96
CA TYR A 372 -9.23 13.08 -15.73
C TYR A 372 -8.93 12.11 -16.87
N ARG A 373 -9.05 12.54 -18.12
CA ARG A 373 -8.73 11.70 -19.30
C ARG A 373 -7.26 11.29 -19.30
N ALA A 374 -6.34 12.22 -19.03
CA ALA A 374 -4.92 11.95 -18.94
C ALA A 374 -4.60 11.02 -17.76
N GLY A 375 -5.20 11.27 -16.59
CA GLY A 375 -5.05 10.43 -15.40
C GLY A 375 -5.59 9.00 -15.62
N LEU A 376 -6.72 8.85 -16.29
CA LEU A 376 -7.32 7.55 -16.61
C LEU A 376 -6.47 6.80 -17.63
N ALA A 377 -5.97 7.49 -18.66
CA ALA A 377 -5.06 6.90 -19.63
C ALA A 377 -3.75 6.44 -18.97
N LEU A 378 -3.20 7.23 -18.04
CA LEU A 378 -2.01 6.88 -17.27
C LEU A 378 -2.27 5.66 -16.37
N LEU A 379 -3.38 5.65 -15.63
CA LEU A 379 -3.74 4.53 -14.76
C LEU A 379 -4.00 3.24 -15.57
N ALA A 380 -4.74 3.33 -16.67
CA ALA A 380 -4.99 2.20 -17.56
C ALA A 380 -3.68 1.69 -18.19
N GLY A 381 -2.81 2.58 -18.66
CA GLY A 381 -1.49 2.23 -19.18
C GLY A 381 -0.61 1.54 -18.14
N PHE A 382 -0.60 2.06 -16.90
CA PHE A 382 0.12 1.45 -15.79
C PHE A 382 -0.46 0.07 -15.44
N MET A 383 -1.78 -0.10 -15.39
CA MET A 383 -2.43 -1.39 -15.13
C MET A 383 -2.12 -2.41 -16.22
N LEU A 384 -2.13 -2.00 -17.49
CA LEU A 384 -1.73 -2.87 -18.61
C LEU A 384 -0.26 -3.27 -18.51
N PHE A 385 0.63 -2.31 -18.23
CA PHE A 385 2.05 -2.57 -18.02
C PHE A 385 2.30 -3.53 -16.85
N ALA A 386 1.67 -3.29 -15.70
CA ALA A 386 1.83 -4.11 -14.50
C ALA A 386 1.26 -5.52 -14.71
N THR A 387 0.12 -5.64 -15.38
CA THR A 387 -0.48 -6.94 -15.75
C THR A 387 0.42 -7.69 -16.74
N TRP A 388 0.97 -6.99 -17.73
CA TRP A 388 1.92 -7.57 -18.68
C TRP A 388 3.19 -8.07 -17.97
N ASN A 389 3.73 -7.27 -17.05
CA ASN A 389 4.88 -7.66 -16.23
C ASN A 389 4.58 -8.89 -15.36
N ASP A 390 3.40 -8.95 -14.74
CA ASP A 390 2.95 -10.13 -14.00
C ASP A 390 2.90 -11.37 -14.90
N LEU A 391 2.31 -11.27 -16.11
CA LEU A 391 2.23 -12.40 -17.05
C LEU A 391 3.61 -12.90 -17.46
N GLN A 392 4.59 -12.00 -17.67
CA GLN A 392 5.97 -12.38 -17.96
C GLN A 392 6.62 -13.11 -16.78
N LYS A 393 6.42 -12.64 -15.55
CA LYS A 393 6.98 -13.26 -14.32
C LYS A 393 6.35 -14.62 -14.01
N LEU A 394 5.08 -14.80 -14.35
CA LEU A 394 4.31 -16.01 -14.02
C LEU A 394 4.57 -17.18 -14.97
N ASN A 395 5.40 -17.02 -16.01
CA ASN A 395 5.71 -18.05 -17.02
C ASN A 395 4.45 -18.72 -17.62
N ILE A 396 3.29 -18.05 -17.63
CA ILE A 396 2.02 -18.60 -18.15
C ILE A 396 2.16 -19.03 -19.61
N PHE A 397 3.02 -18.34 -20.36
CA PHE A 397 3.33 -18.67 -21.74
C PHE A 397 4.12 -19.97 -21.93
N GLN A 398 4.93 -20.41 -20.95
CA GLN A 398 5.58 -21.73 -20.98
C GLN A 398 4.58 -22.85 -20.70
N PHE A 399 3.60 -22.60 -19.81
CA PHE A 399 2.52 -23.54 -19.53
C PHE A 399 1.61 -23.75 -20.75
N LEU A 400 1.25 -22.66 -21.46
CA LEU A 400 0.45 -22.74 -22.69
C LEU A 400 1.24 -23.32 -23.87
N GLY A 401 2.54 -23.00 -24.00
CA GLY A 401 3.41 -23.57 -25.04
C GLY A 401 3.59 -25.09 -24.92
N GLY A 402 3.62 -25.63 -23.69
CA GLY A 402 3.68 -27.07 -23.43
C GLY A 402 2.33 -27.81 -23.50
N LEU A 403 1.20 -27.09 -23.66
CA LEU A 403 -0.12 -27.68 -23.92
C LEU A 403 -0.42 -27.79 -25.42
N VAL A 404 0.34 -27.09 -26.26
CA VAL A 404 0.17 -27.05 -27.73
C VAL A 404 1.31 -27.80 -28.45
N SER A 405 2.31 -28.30 -27.72
CA SER A 405 3.26 -29.33 -28.18
C SER A 405 2.87 -30.68 -27.61
#